data_AF-A0A182EW03-F1
#
_entry.id   AF-A0A182EW03-F1
#
_cell.length_a   1.000
_cell.length_b   1.000
_cell.length_c   1.000
_cell.angle_alpha   90.00
_cell.angle_beta   90.00
_cell.angle_gamma   90.00
#
_symmetry.space_group_name_H-M   'P 1'
#
loop_
_entity.id
_entity.type
_entity.pdbx_description
1 polymer ?
#
loop_
_entity_poly.entity_id
_entity_poly.type
_entity_poly.pdbx_seq_one_letter_code
_entity_poly.pdbx_strand_id
1 'polypeptide(L)'
;MTDNIRKQRSTLKCVDVKRRTAVAWSFCDAKQRPVDLIRSCNNDPCPPDWDVGEMSLCSHTCGGGVRSRKVRCIRRISKTGGAESTLILPDGQCPQPKPVNSEACGLIDCPAMWKTSNWGQCSTTCGPGEQRREVTCEQRLANGELKQFYPPIQCRHIEKPPSVQLCDL
;
A
#
# COMPACT_ATOMS: atom_id res chain seq x y z
N MET A 1 -31.17 15.56 -8.89
CA MET A 1 -30.52 14.36 -9.46
C MET A 1 -30.27 14.58 -10.94
N THR A 2 -29.12 15.13 -11.30
CA THR A 2 -28.71 15.31 -12.71
C THR A 2 -27.63 14.29 -13.02
N ASP A 3 -28.01 13.32 -13.83
CA ASP A 3 -27.21 12.17 -14.24
C ASP A 3 -26.06 12.61 -15.16
N ASN A 4 -24.81 12.50 -14.69
CA ASN A 4 -23.58 12.91 -15.40
C ASN A 4 -23.15 11.87 -16.45
N ILE A 5 -24.10 11.40 -17.27
CA ILE A 5 -23.81 10.54 -18.40
C ILE A 5 -23.23 11.40 -19.53
N ARG A 6 -22.02 11.07 -20.00
CA ARG A 6 -21.44 11.70 -21.19
C ARG A 6 -22.34 11.36 -22.39
N LYS A 7 -22.96 12.39 -22.96
CA LYS A 7 -23.87 12.29 -24.10
C LYS A 7 -23.19 12.86 -25.33
N GLN A 8 -23.16 12.09 -26.42
CA GLN A 8 -22.80 12.60 -27.73
C GLN A 8 -24.08 13.02 -28.45
N ARG A 9 -24.14 14.29 -28.86
CA ARG A 9 -25.24 14.86 -29.62
C ARG A 9 -24.81 14.99 -31.08
N SER A 10 -25.64 14.50 -31.99
CA SER A 10 -25.44 14.74 -33.42
C SER A 10 -25.70 16.22 -33.74
N THR A 11 -24.75 16.89 -34.38
CA THR A 11 -24.93 18.28 -34.81
C THR A 11 -25.62 18.30 -36.17
N LEU A 12 -26.91 18.67 -36.19
CA LEU A 12 -27.65 18.85 -37.43
C LEU A 12 -27.17 20.12 -38.15
N LYS A 13 -26.96 20.03 -39.46
CA LYS A 13 -26.61 21.16 -40.33
C LYS A 13 -27.62 21.22 -41.49
N CYS A 14 -28.12 22.41 -41.79
CA CYS A 14 -28.88 22.65 -43.01
C CYS A 14 -27.90 22.71 -44.18
N VAL A 15 -28.14 21.96 -45.26
CA VAL A 15 -27.22 21.87 -46.40
C VAL A 15 -27.98 22.11 -47.70
N ASP A 16 -27.46 22.99 -48.55
CA ASP A 16 -27.95 23.18 -49.93
C ASP A 16 -27.67 21.89 -50.72
N VAL A 17 -28.72 21.21 -51.20
CA VAL A 17 -28.61 19.91 -51.88
C VAL A 17 -27.78 19.99 -53.17
N LYS A 18 -27.80 21.12 -53.86
CA LYS A 18 -27.08 21.30 -55.14
C LYS A 18 -25.61 21.64 -54.89
N ARG A 19 -25.34 22.51 -53.92
CA ARG A 19 -23.97 22.99 -53.62
C ARG A 19 -23.24 22.15 -52.57
N ARG A 20 -23.96 21.30 -51.84
CA ARG A 20 -23.48 20.54 -50.67
C ARG A 20 -22.84 21.41 -49.59
N THR A 21 -23.21 22.68 -49.53
CA THR A 21 -22.70 23.66 -48.57
C THR A 21 -23.65 23.85 -47.41
N ALA A 22 -23.11 24.00 -46.20
CA ALA A 22 -23.92 24.35 -45.04
C ALA A 22 -24.48 25.76 -45.18
N VAL A 23 -25.79 25.91 -44.97
CA VAL A 23 -26.51 27.18 -45.03
C VAL A 23 -27.23 27.46 -43.71
N ALA A 24 -27.73 28.67 -43.53
CA ALA A 24 -28.50 29.03 -42.35
C ALA A 24 -29.78 28.17 -42.23
N TRP A 25 -30.20 27.86 -40.99
CA TRP A 25 -31.37 27.01 -40.75
C TRP A 25 -32.68 27.63 -41.27
N SER A 26 -32.71 28.94 -41.49
CA SER A 26 -33.84 29.66 -42.11
C SER A 26 -34.16 29.18 -43.54
N PHE A 27 -33.20 28.56 -44.22
CA PHE A 27 -33.40 27.96 -45.55
C PHE A 27 -33.89 26.51 -45.50
N CYS A 28 -33.97 25.91 -44.30
CA CYS A 28 -34.54 24.59 -44.09
C CYS A 28 -35.93 24.69 -43.45
N ASP A 29 -36.86 23.82 -43.87
CA ASP A 29 -38.17 23.71 -43.21
C ASP A 29 -38.02 23.13 -41.81
N ALA A 30 -38.48 23.86 -40.79
CA ALA A 30 -38.48 23.42 -39.40
C ALA A 30 -39.27 22.12 -39.19
N LYS A 31 -40.30 21.85 -39.99
CA LYS A 31 -41.10 20.61 -39.92
C LYS A 31 -40.33 19.38 -40.38
N GLN A 32 -39.31 19.57 -41.22
CA GLN A 32 -38.46 18.49 -41.74
C GLN A 32 -37.17 18.31 -40.92
N ARG A 33 -37.04 19.03 -39.80
CA ARG A 33 -35.89 18.89 -38.91
C ARG A 33 -35.85 17.47 -38.33
N PRO A 34 -34.78 16.69 -38.58
CA PRO A 34 -34.62 15.38 -37.95
C PRO A 34 -34.53 15.52 -36.43
N VAL A 35 -34.90 14.46 -35.71
CA VAL A 35 -34.74 14.41 -34.25
C VAL A 35 -33.25 14.47 -33.91
N ASP A 36 -32.90 15.32 -32.94
CA ASP A 36 -31.53 15.38 -32.39
C ASP A 36 -31.17 14.00 -31.80
N LEU A 37 -30.33 13.24 -32.50
CA LEU A 37 -29.88 11.94 -32.02
C LEU A 37 -28.84 12.14 -30.91
N ILE A 38 -29.25 11.83 -29.69
CA ILE A 38 -28.40 11.81 -28.50
C ILE A 38 -28.09 10.36 -28.19
N ARG A 39 -26.81 9.99 -28.16
CA ARG A 39 -26.35 8.66 -27.75
C ARG A 39 -25.47 8.76 -26.51
N SER A 40 -25.69 7.88 -25.56
CA SER A 40 -24.78 7.69 -24.44
C SER A 40 -23.50 7.04 -24.96
N CYS A 41 -22.34 7.61 -24.62
CA CYS A 41 -21.04 7.09 -25.04
C CYS A 41 -20.26 6.56 -23.84
N ASN A 42 -19.44 5.53 -24.07
CA ASN A 42 -18.68 4.79 -23.05
C ASN A 42 -19.58 4.07 -22.02
N ASN A 43 -20.54 3.29 -22.52
CA ASN A 43 -21.42 2.46 -21.67
C ASN A 43 -20.71 1.20 -21.15
N ASP A 44 -19.59 0.82 -21.76
CA ASP A 44 -18.82 -0.35 -21.30
C ASP A 44 -18.07 -0.05 -20.00
N PRO A 45 -18.07 -1.00 -19.04
CA PRO A 45 -17.26 -0.85 -17.85
C PRO A 45 -15.77 -0.86 -18.22
N CYS A 46 -15.00 -0.01 -17.55
CA CYS A 46 -13.57 0.11 -17.82
C CYS A 46 -12.88 -1.27 -17.71
N PRO A 47 -11.81 -1.53 -18.48
CA PRO A 47 -11.00 -2.74 -18.30
C PRO A 47 -10.47 -2.84 -16.85
N PRO A 48 -10.24 -4.06 -16.34
CA PRO A 48 -9.57 -4.26 -15.06
C PRO A 48 -8.17 -3.65 -15.04
N ASP A 49 -7.79 -3.10 -13.88
CA ASP A 49 -6.47 -2.51 -13.65
C ASP A 49 -6.03 -2.69 -12.20
N TRP A 50 -4.72 -2.54 -11.94
CA TRP A 50 -4.16 -2.67 -10.60
C TRP A 50 -4.43 -1.42 -9.76
N ASP A 51 -5.13 -1.63 -8.64
CA ASP A 51 -5.20 -0.68 -7.54
C ASP A 51 -3.99 -0.87 -6.63
N VAL A 52 -3.05 0.08 -6.71
CA VAL A 52 -1.80 0.07 -5.95
C VAL A 52 -1.90 1.11 -4.85
N GLY A 53 -1.98 0.65 -3.60
CA GLY A 53 -1.96 1.50 -2.43
C GLY A 53 -0.57 2.05 -2.12
N GLU A 54 -0.53 2.98 -1.17
CA GLU A 54 0.72 3.51 -0.63
C GLU A 54 1.52 2.44 0.11
N MET A 55 2.85 2.61 0.11
CA MET A 55 3.73 1.79 0.93
C MET A 55 3.55 2.12 2.40
N SER A 56 3.49 1.10 3.24
CA SER A 56 3.59 1.26 4.69
C SER A 56 4.95 1.86 5.06
N LEU A 57 5.03 2.37 6.29
CA LEU A 57 6.31 2.59 6.93
C LEU A 57 7.07 1.26 7.04
N CYS A 58 8.39 1.35 7.15
CA CYS A 58 9.22 0.18 7.35
C CYS A 58 8.96 -0.43 8.73
N SER A 59 8.89 -1.77 8.82
CA SER A 59 8.71 -2.47 10.11
C SER A 59 9.84 -2.19 11.11
N HIS A 60 11.06 -1.95 10.61
CA HIS A 60 12.22 -1.57 11.41
C HIS A 60 13.01 -0.46 10.72
N THR A 61 13.44 0.55 11.45
CA THR A 61 14.29 1.62 10.91
C THR A 61 15.74 1.15 10.71
N CYS A 62 16.14 0.07 11.37
CA CYS A 62 17.45 -0.57 11.28
C CYS A 62 17.32 -2.09 11.44
N GLY A 63 18.37 -2.84 11.12
CA GLY A 63 18.45 -4.26 11.40
C GLY A 63 17.63 -5.12 10.44
N GLY A 64 17.30 -4.62 9.25
CA GLY A 64 16.49 -5.31 8.26
C GLY A 64 15.00 -5.32 8.63
N GLY A 65 14.18 -4.80 7.74
CA GLY A 65 12.73 -4.76 7.87
C GLY A 65 12.03 -4.91 6.52
N VAL A 66 10.71 -4.93 6.57
CA VAL A 66 9.86 -5.03 5.38
C VAL A 66 8.81 -3.91 5.42
N ARG A 67 8.58 -3.28 4.28
CA ARG A 67 7.44 -2.40 4.04
C ARG A 67 6.52 -3.05 3.02
N SER A 68 5.22 -2.87 3.19
CA SER A 68 4.20 -3.55 2.39
C SER A 68 3.15 -2.57 1.91
N ARG A 69 2.54 -2.86 0.75
CA ARG A 69 1.40 -2.12 0.21
C ARG A 69 0.29 -3.05 -0.24
N LYS A 70 -0.93 -2.52 -0.30
CA LYS A 70 -2.07 -3.26 -0.86
C LYS A 70 -2.00 -3.19 -2.39
N VAL A 71 -2.11 -4.34 -3.04
CA VAL A 71 -2.17 -4.47 -4.50
C VAL A 71 -3.36 -5.35 -4.82
N ARG A 72 -4.38 -4.79 -5.48
CA ARG A 72 -5.64 -5.48 -5.79
C ARG A 72 -5.96 -5.29 -7.26
N CYS A 73 -6.41 -6.35 -7.93
CA CYS A 73 -7.00 -6.18 -9.24
C CYS A 73 -8.41 -5.61 -9.09
N ILE A 74 -8.72 -4.51 -9.77
CA ILE A 74 -10.03 -3.87 -9.66
C ILE A 74 -10.64 -3.57 -11.03
N ARG A 75 -11.97 -3.53 -11.08
CA ARG A 75 -12.72 -3.00 -12.22
C ARG A 75 -13.65 -1.90 -11.77
N ARG A 76 -13.50 -0.72 -12.36
CA ARG A 76 -14.38 0.44 -12.08
C ARG A 76 -15.67 0.29 -12.89
N ILE A 77 -16.79 0.10 -12.19
CA ILE A 77 -18.14 -0.13 -12.73
C ILE A 77 -18.85 1.21 -12.99
N SER A 78 -18.62 2.24 -12.16
CA SER A 78 -19.23 3.56 -12.36
C SER A 78 -18.19 4.68 -12.40
N LYS A 79 -18.48 5.72 -13.21
CA LYS A 79 -17.66 6.94 -13.32
C LYS A 79 -17.94 7.96 -12.23
N THR A 80 -18.97 7.75 -11.39
CA THR A 80 -19.35 8.69 -10.32
C THR A 80 -18.54 8.55 -9.03
N GLY A 81 -17.55 7.64 -8.97
CA GLY A 81 -16.51 7.66 -7.92
C GLY A 81 -16.99 7.38 -6.49
N GLY A 82 -18.08 6.62 -6.31
CA GLY A 82 -18.51 6.13 -4.99
C GLY A 82 -17.79 4.84 -4.58
N ALA A 83 -17.71 4.53 -3.28
CA ALA A 83 -17.05 3.31 -2.78
C ALA A 83 -17.63 2.00 -3.37
N GLU A 84 -18.91 1.99 -3.77
CA GLU A 84 -19.57 0.85 -4.41
C GLU A 84 -19.36 0.76 -5.94
N SER A 85 -18.55 1.66 -6.51
CA SER A 85 -18.30 1.70 -7.96
C SER A 85 -17.12 0.83 -8.41
N THR A 86 -16.53 0.03 -7.51
CA THR A 86 -15.30 -0.74 -7.79
C THR A 86 -15.46 -2.20 -7.37
N LEU A 87 -15.27 -3.11 -8.31
CA LEU A 87 -15.26 -4.55 -8.08
C LEU A 87 -13.82 -5.03 -7.88
N ILE A 88 -13.56 -5.79 -6.81
CA ILE A 88 -12.29 -6.49 -6.61
C ILE A 88 -12.34 -7.81 -7.39
N LEU A 89 -11.32 -8.05 -8.21
CA LEU A 89 -11.20 -9.20 -9.08
C LEU A 89 -10.02 -10.09 -8.67
N PRO A 90 -10.01 -11.36 -9.09
CA PRO A 90 -8.81 -12.19 -9.00
C PRO A 90 -7.64 -11.60 -9.80
N ASP A 91 -6.42 -11.80 -9.32
CA ASP A 91 -5.19 -11.24 -9.91
C ASP A 91 -5.04 -11.53 -11.41
N GLY A 92 -5.46 -12.72 -11.87
CA GLY A 92 -5.36 -13.13 -13.27
C GLY A 92 -6.29 -12.39 -14.25
N GLN A 93 -7.20 -11.53 -13.76
CA GLN A 93 -8.03 -10.69 -14.62
C GLN A 93 -7.36 -9.37 -15.00
N CYS A 94 -6.29 -9.00 -14.29
CA CYS A 94 -5.52 -7.81 -14.63
C CYS A 94 -4.50 -8.16 -15.73
N PRO A 95 -4.38 -7.32 -16.78
CA PRO A 95 -3.57 -7.65 -17.95
C PRO A 95 -2.07 -7.59 -17.68
N GLN A 96 -1.65 -6.81 -16.68
CA GLN A 96 -0.25 -6.63 -16.31
C GLN A 96 0.14 -7.57 -15.17
N PRO A 97 1.43 -7.95 -15.04
CA PRO A 97 1.92 -8.67 -13.88
C PRO A 97 1.60 -7.93 -12.58
N LYS A 98 1.33 -8.69 -11.51
CA LYS A 98 1.02 -8.13 -10.20
C LYS A 98 2.19 -7.28 -9.70
N PRO A 99 1.97 -5.98 -9.40
CA PRO A 99 2.99 -5.14 -8.80
C PRO A 99 3.52 -5.72 -7.48
N VAL A 100 4.79 -5.46 -7.19
CA VAL A 100 5.43 -5.85 -5.93
C VAL A 100 4.62 -5.29 -4.75
N ASN A 101 4.24 -6.14 -3.81
CA ASN A 101 3.44 -5.78 -2.64
C ASN A 101 4.28 -5.66 -1.36
N SER A 102 5.55 -6.03 -1.39
CA SER A 102 6.46 -6.00 -0.24
C SER A 102 7.91 -5.75 -0.69
N GLU A 103 8.63 -4.93 0.06
CA GLU A 103 10.01 -4.56 -0.23
C GLU A 103 10.84 -4.53 1.06
N ALA A 104 12.11 -4.91 0.95
CA ALA A 104 13.07 -4.79 2.05
C ALA A 104 13.37 -3.31 2.34
N CYS A 105 13.53 -2.98 3.62
CA CYS A 105 13.85 -1.65 4.10
C CYS A 105 14.62 -1.73 5.43
N GLY A 106 15.03 -0.60 6.02
CA GLY A 106 15.82 -0.60 7.26
C GLY A 106 17.20 -1.25 7.10
N LEU A 107 17.82 -1.07 5.92
CA LEU A 107 19.07 -1.72 5.48
C LEU A 107 20.33 -1.10 6.12
N ILE A 108 20.22 -0.66 7.36
CA ILE A 108 21.33 -0.16 8.16
C ILE A 108 21.45 -1.03 9.40
N ASP A 109 22.66 -1.25 9.91
CA ASP A 109 22.83 -1.97 11.16
C ASP A 109 22.20 -1.16 12.31
N CYS A 110 21.52 -1.85 13.22
CA CYS A 110 21.08 -1.22 14.47
C CYS A 110 22.30 -0.89 15.35
N PRO A 111 22.16 0.03 16.32
CA PRO A 111 23.16 0.19 17.36
C PRO A 111 23.35 -1.11 18.16
N ALA A 112 24.59 -1.43 18.54
CA ALA A 112 24.86 -2.52 19.47
C ALA A 112 24.36 -2.16 20.86
N MET A 113 23.73 -3.11 21.56
CA MET A 113 23.18 -2.89 22.90
C MET A 113 23.33 -4.12 23.78
N TRP A 114 23.29 -3.91 25.11
CA TRP A 114 23.21 -5.01 26.05
C TRP A 114 21.83 -5.68 25.98
N LYS A 115 21.82 -6.99 25.78
CA LYS A 115 20.64 -7.82 25.87
C LYS A 115 20.71 -8.70 27.12
N THR A 116 19.59 -8.83 27.82
CA THR A 116 19.48 -9.64 29.03
C THR A 116 18.54 -10.81 28.78
N SER A 117 18.93 -12.00 29.23
CA SER A 117 18.00 -13.13 29.32
C SER A 117 16.99 -12.92 30.45
N ASN A 118 16.03 -13.84 30.55
CA ASN A 118 15.24 -13.99 31.76
C ASN A 118 16.16 -14.36 32.93
N TRP A 119 15.73 -14.01 34.15
CA TRP A 119 16.38 -14.49 35.36
C TRP A 119 16.26 -16.01 35.48
N GLY A 120 17.36 -16.64 35.88
CA GLY A 120 17.37 -18.04 36.29
C GLY A 120 16.62 -18.25 37.60
N GLN A 121 16.57 -19.50 38.05
CA GLN A 121 15.99 -19.83 39.35
C GLN A 121 16.79 -19.19 40.49
N CYS A 122 16.10 -18.93 41.60
CA CYS A 122 16.75 -18.50 42.83
C CYS A 122 17.68 -19.61 43.33
N SER A 123 18.81 -19.25 43.92
CA SER A 123 19.77 -20.20 44.50
C SER A 123 19.20 -20.97 45.68
N THR A 124 18.18 -20.43 46.33
CA THR A 124 17.46 -21.05 47.44
C THR A 124 16.07 -21.49 47.00
N THR A 125 15.50 -22.44 47.72
CA THR A 125 14.09 -22.85 47.57
C THR A 125 13.19 -22.27 48.65
N CYS A 126 13.76 -21.57 49.64
CA CYS A 126 13.07 -20.81 50.66
C CYS A 126 13.98 -19.69 51.19
N GLY A 127 13.40 -18.52 51.46
CA GLY A 127 14.10 -17.38 52.00
C GLY A 127 15.07 -16.70 51.01
N PRO A 128 15.93 -15.79 51.51
CA PRO A 128 16.79 -14.96 50.67
C PRO A 128 17.85 -15.77 49.90
N GLY A 129 18.00 -15.46 48.61
CA GLY A 129 19.00 -16.05 47.72
C GLY A 129 19.43 -15.10 46.60
N GLU A 130 20.17 -15.64 45.63
CA GLU A 130 20.58 -14.93 44.43
C GLU A 130 20.06 -15.63 43.17
N GLN A 131 19.71 -14.85 42.17
CA GLN A 131 19.42 -15.34 40.82
C GLN A 131 20.34 -14.68 39.81
N ARG A 132 20.67 -15.42 38.76
CA ARG A 132 21.61 -15.00 37.71
C ARG A 132 20.90 -14.92 36.37
N ARG A 133 21.34 -14.02 35.51
CA ARG A 133 20.91 -13.93 34.10
C ARG A 133 22.10 -13.71 33.19
N GLU A 134 21.94 -14.10 31.95
CA GLU A 134 22.91 -13.82 30.91
C GLU A 134 22.78 -12.38 30.43
N VAL A 135 23.93 -11.73 30.19
CA VAL A 135 24.02 -10.36 29.67
C VAL A 135 25.02 -10.35 28.51
N THR A 136 24.51 -10.20 27.29
CA THR A 136 25.26 -10.29 26.03
C THR A 136 25.28 -8.93 25.33
N CYS A 137 26.36 -8.63 24.61
CA CYS A 137 26.42 -7.44 23.74
C CYS A 137 26.01 -7.87 22.33
N GLU A 138 24.89 -7.38 21.83
CA GLU A 138 24.28 -7.82 20.58
C GLU A 138 23.96 -6.65 19.65
N GLN A 139 24.03 -6.89 18.35
CA GLN A 139 23.66 -5.94 17.30
C GLN A 139 22.88 -6.68 16.21
N ARG A 140 21.80 -6.05 15.72
CA ARG A 140 21.07 -6.54 14.55
C ARG A 140 21.63 -5.88 13.28
N LEU A 141 22.10 -6.70 12.34
CA LEU A 141 22.69 -6.25 11.09
C LEU A 141 21.62 -5.94 10.04
N ALA A 142 21.98 -5.18 9.00
CA ALA A 142 21.09 -4.75 7.92
C ALA A 142 20.37 -5.90 7.19
N ASN A 143 20.93 -7.10 7.22
CA ASN A 143 20.34 -8.33 6.65
C ASN A 143 19.37 -9.05 7.60
N GLY A 144 19.14 -8.55 8.81
CA GLY A 144 18.32 -9.20 9.85
C GLY A 144 19.08 -10.11 10.80
N GLU A 145 20.36 -10.38 10.56
CA GLU A 145 21.19 -11.26 11.38
C GLU A 145 21.50 -10.62 12.74
N LEU A 146 21.51 -11.44 13.79
CA LEU A 146 21.92 -11.03 15.13
C LEU A 146 23.38 -11.41 15.34
N LYS A 147 24.22 -10.40 15.61
CA LYS A 147 25.64 -10.56 15.92
C LYS A 147 25.90 -10.31 17.39
N GLN A 148 26.49 -11.29 18.07
CA GLN A 148 26.96 -11.16 19.45
C GLN A 148 28.46 -10.83 19.46
N PHE A 149 28.87 -9.92 20.36
CA PHE A 149 30.26 -9.48 20.50
C PHE A 149 30.91 -10.01 21.77
N TYR A 150 32.02 -10.74 21.60
CA TYR A 150 32.91 -11.15 22.67
C TYR A 150 34.38 -10.95 22.22
N PRO A 151 35.15 -10.07 22.88
CA PRO A 151 34.79 -9.19 24.00
C PRO A 151 33.72 -8.14 23.64
N PRO A 152 32.94 -7.61 24.61
CA PRO A 152 31.77 -6.76 24.36
C PRO A 152 32.14 -5.28 24.08
N ILE A 153 33.12 -5.05 23.19
CA ILE A 153 33.70 -3.73 22.92
C ILE A 153 32.66 -2.75 22.37
N GLN A 154 31.70 -3.24 21.58
CA GLN A 154 30.65 -2.42 20.95
C GLN A 154 29.66 -1.84 21.96
N CYS A 155 29.51 -2.44 23.13
CA CYS A 155 28.61 -1.98 24.19
C CYS A 155 29.35 -1.29 25.34
N ARG A 156 30.67 -1.05 25.25
CA ARG A 156 31.48 -0.52 26.37
C ARG A 156 31.03 0.84 26.90
N HIS A 157 30.40 1.64 26.04
CA HIS A 157 29.91 2.98 26.35
C HIS A 157 28.48 2.98 26.91
N ILE A 158 27.85 1.81 26.96
CA ILE A 158 26.50 1.59 27.45
C ILE A 158 26.61 0.93 28.81
N GLU A 159 25.87 1.42 29.80
CA GLU A 159 25.87 0.84 31.14
C GLU A 159 25.42 -0.63 31.09
N LYS A 160 26.27 -1.52 31.62
CA LYS A 160 26.00 -2.96 31.60
C LYS A 160 24.93 -3.31 32.65
N PRO A 161 23.81 -3.93 32.25
CA PRO A 161 22.80 -4.38 33.20
C PRO A 161 23.37 -5.40 34.20
N PRO A 162 22.82 -5.47 35.43
CA PRO A 162 23.28 -6.44 36.42
C PRO A 162 23.01 -7.86 35.93
N SER A 163 24.00 -8.75 36.08
CA SER A 163 23.86 -10.19 35.77
C SER A 163 23.46 -11.03 36.99
N VAL A 164 23.42 -10.42 38.17
CA VAL A 164 23.06 -11.04 39.45
C VAL A 164 22.11 -10.09 40.18
N GLN A 165 21.07 -10.62 40.79
CA GLN A 165 20.22 -9.88 41.72
C GLN A 165 19.76 -10.79 42.86
N LEU A 166 19.30 -10.19 43.96
CA LEU A 166 18.70 -10.90 45.07
C LEU A 166 17.30 -11.42 44.70
N CYS A 167 16.92 -12.53 45.32
CA CYS A 167 15.58 -13.11 45.28
C CYS A 167 15.18 -13.58 46.69
N ASP A 168 13.87 -13.73 46.91
CA ASP A 168 13.30 -14.27 48.14
C ASP A 168 12.10 -15.13 47.76
N LEU A 169 12.03 -16.37 48.27
CA LEU A 169 11.04 -17.39 47.91
C LEU A 169 10.29 -17.94 49.13
#